data_AF-A0A2I1XE04-F1
#
_entry.id   AF-A0A2I1XE04-F1
#
_cell.length_a   1.000
_cell.length_b   1.000
_cell.length_c   1.000
_cell.angle_alpha   90.00
_cell.angle_beta   90.00
_cell.angle_gamma   90.00
#
_symmetry.space_group_name_H-M   'P 1'
#
loop_
_entity.id
_entity.type
_entity.pdbx_description
1 polymer ?
#
loop_
_entity_poly.entity_id
_entity_poly.type
_entity_poly.pdbx_seq_one_letter_code
_entity_poly.pdbx_strand_id
1 'polypeptide(L)'
;MTLSKTTLFSTLTAVAISILSIHSASADSIVRAEKLSPSANRSYKVAGKRYTPMTKVSNFSQTGNASWYGSQFHGRKTSSGERYNMNALTAAHKTLPIPSYVRVTNTKNGKSVIVRVNDRGPFHGNRVIDVSKAAAQQLGFINQGTAHVKVEQIVPGQSAQAYNGQDIFVDLKSFGTEREAQAYMNQAAVNLSYGKMNPKVSMEKRDYEYVVKMGPFTSQERAAEAEAKARGLIQAASLSL
;
A
#
# COMPACT_ATOMS: atom_id res chain seq x y z
N MET A 1 -36.41 -20.61 66.11
CA MET A 1 -36.79 -19.20 65.83
C MET A 1 -35.64 -18.30 66.23
N THR A 2 -34.99 -17.62 65.28
CA THR A 2 -34.23 -16.38 65.50
C THR A 2 -33.93 -15.75 64.14
N LEU A 3 -34.45 -14.55 63.92
CA LEU A 3 -34.12 -13.71 62.75
C LEU A 3 -33.10 -12.66 63.17
N SER A 4 -32.17 -12.30 62.28
CA SER A 4 -31.56 -10.96 62.27
C SER A 4 -31.14 -10.59 60.84
N LYS A 5 -31.25 -9.30 60.50
CA LYS A 5 -31.00 -8.72 59.17
C LYS A 5 -29.79 -7.77 59.23
N THR A 6 -28.93 -7.80 58.21
CA THR A 6 -28.08 -6.68 57.71
C THR A 6 -27.42 -7.14 56.38
N THR A 7 -27.28 -6.41 55.26
CA THR A 7 -27.07 -4.97 54.93
C THR A 7 -25.59 -4.58 54.97
N LEU A 8 -24.91 -4.12 53.90
CA LEU A 8 -25.28 -3.88 52.47
C LEU A 8 -24.03 -3.72 51.55
N PHE A 9 -24.24 -3.72 50.21
CA PHE A 9 -23.43 -3.10 49.12
C PHE A 9 -22.07 -3.67 48.62
N SER A 10 -21.95 -3.63 47.26
CA SER A 10 -20.76 -3.41 46.39
C SER A 10 -19.56 -4.39 46.51
N THR A 11 -18.81 -4.71 45.45
CA THR A 11 -18.38 -3.89 44.30
C THR A 11 -18.50 -4.57 42.93
N LEU A 12 -19.01 -3.83 41.95
CA LEU A 12 -18.93 -4.16 40.53
C LEU A 12 -17.53 -3.79 40.01
N THR A 13 -16.65 -4.76 39.78
CA THR A 13 -15.33 -4.51 39.17
C THR A 13 -15.48 -4.23 37.67
N ALA A 14 -15.69 -2.95 37.33
CA ALA A 14 -15.68 -2.49 35.95
C ALA A 14 -14.25 -2.62 35.37
N VAL A 15 -14.05 -3.59 34.47
CA VAL A 15 -12.82 -3.69 33.68
C VAL A 15 -12.85 -2.58 32.64
N ALA A 16 -12.25 -1.44 32.97
CA ALA A 16 -12.01 -0.35 32.04
C ALA A 16 -10.96 -0.81 31.00
N ILE A 17 -11.43 -1.41 29.90
CA ILE A 17 -10.57 -1.67 28.74
C ILE A 17 -10.23 -0.32 28.11
N SER A 18 -9.08 0.22 28.48
CA SER A 18 -8.48 1.40 27.88
C SER A 18 -8.08 1.08 26.43
N ILE A 19 -9.03 1.17 25.49
CA ILE A 19 -8.75 1.03 24.06
C ILE A 19 -7.87 2.22 23.66
N LEU A 20 -6.56 1.94 23.56
CA LEU A 20 -5.55 2.91 23.18
C LEU A 20 -5.87 3.44 21.78
N SER A 21 -6.11 4.76 21.64
CA SER A 21 -6.46 5.39 20.37
C SER A 21 -5.32 5.33 19.35
N ILE A 22 -5.27 4.27 18.54
CA ILE A 22 -4.31 4.12 17.43
C ILE A 22 -4.66 5.13 16.33
N HIS A 23 -4.01 6.30 16.40
CA HIS A 23 -3.98 7.28 15.32
C HIS A 23 -3.01 6.82 14.21
N SER A 24 -3.45 5.88 13.37
CA SER A 24 -2.76 5.58 12.11
C SER A 24 -3.24 6.52 11.01
N ALA A 25 -2.40 7.49 10.64
CA ALA A 25 -2.75 8.52 9.68
C ALA A 25 -2.93 7.95 8.25
N SER A 26 -4.10 8.23 7.69
CA SER A 26 -4.52 7.97 6.31
C SER A 26 -3.51 8.36 5.22
N ALA A 27 -3.28 7.49 4.23
CA ALA A 27 -3.27 7.86 2.79
C ALA A 27 -3.05 6.61 1.89
N ASP A 28 -4.13 5.94 1.48
CA ASP A 28 -4.08 5.07 0.30
C ASP A 28 -3.69 5.89 -0.93
N SER A 29 -2.56 5.54 -1.55
CA SER A 29 -1.98 6.30 -2.66
C SER A 29 -2.67 5.97 -3.98
N ILE A 30 -3.84 6.58 -4.21
CA ILE A 30 -4.39 6.77 -5.56
C ILE A 30 -3.30 7.48 -6.38
N VAL A 31 -2.76 6.82 -7.40
CA VAL A 31 -1.76 7.42 -8.30
C VAL A 31 -2.44 8.51 -9.12
N ARG A 32 -2.12 9.77 -8.82
CA ARG A 32 -2.74 10.94 -9.46
C ARG A 32 -1.98 11.33 -10.72
N ALA A 33 -2.72 11.72 -11.76
CA ALA A 33 -2.16 12.43 -12.90
C ALA A 33 -1.81 13.86 -12.48
N GLU A 34 -0.52 14.13 -12.26
CA GLU A 34 -0.04 15.43 -11.79
C GLU A 34 0.74 16.20 -12.85
N LYS A 35 0.69 17.52 -12.75
CA LYS A 35 1.41 18.44 -13.64
C LYS A 35 2.92 18.31 -13.40
N LEU A 36 3.65 17.89 -14.42
CA LEU A 36 5.11 17.80 -14.39
C LEU A 36 5.74 19.16 -14.12
N SER A 37 6.74 19.20 -13.23
CA SER A 37 7.49 20.39 -12.87
C SER A 37 8.45 20.80 -14.00
N PRO A 38 8.27 21.98 -14.64
CA PRO A 38 9.13 22.38 -15.77
C PRO A 38 10.58 22.68 -15.36
N SER A 39 10.84 22.98 -14.08
CA SER A 39 12.18 23.23 -13.55
C SER A 39 12.90 21.94 -13.15
N ALA A 40 12.21 21.05 -12.42
CA ALA A 40 12.79 19.79 -11.95
C ALA A 40 13.12 18.79 -13.08
N ASN A 41 12.48 18.95 -14.24
CA ASN A 41 12.69 18.11 -15.44
C ASN A 41 13.64 18.74 -16.48
N ARG A 42 14.33 19.84 -16.16
CA ARG A 42 15.40 20.38 -17.03
C ARG A 42 16.64 19.49 -16.99
N SER A 43 17.41 19.46 -18.08
CA SER A 43 18.73 18.84 -18.09
C SER A 43 19.65 19.52 -17.08
N TYR A 44 20.40 18.72 -16.32
CA TYR A 44 21.25 19.20 -15.24
C TYR A 44 22.63 18.50 -15.26
N LYS A 45 23.57 18.96 -14.44
CA LYS A 45 24.89 18.35 -14.27
C LYS A 45 25.18 18.09 -12.79
N VAL A 46 25.82 16.97 -12.48
CA VAL A 46 26.38 16.65 -11.16
C VAL A 46 27.73 15.98 -11.38
N ALA A 47 28.78 16.44 -10.67
CA ALA A 47 30.15 15.93 -10.79
C ALA A 47 30.61 15.78 -12.27
N GLY A 48 30.42 16.82 -13.08
CA GLY A 48 30.75 16.83 -14.52
C GLY A 48 29.76 16.07 -15.42
N LYS A 49 29.09 15.01 -14.92
CA LYS A 49 28.14 14.20 -15.69
C LYS A 49 26.83 14.94 -15.93
N ARG A 50 26.38 14.97 -17.20
CA ARG A 50 25.07 15.51 -17.59
C ARG A 50 23.98 14.44 -17.46
N TYR A 51 22.81 14.86 -16.99
CA TYR A 51 21.58 14.07 -16.94
C TYR A 51 20.47 14.82 -17.67
N THR A 52 19.66 14.07 -18.42
CA THR A 52 18.50 14.59 -19.17
C THR A 52 17.25 13.87 -18.67
N PRO A 53 16.42 14.51 -17.83
CA PRO A 53 15.16 13.91 -17.40
C PRO A 53 14.17 13.69 -18.55
N MET A 54 13.31 12.70 -18.38
CA MET A 54 12.12 12.47 -19.19
C MET A 54 11.13 13.62 -18.98
N THR A 55 10.59 14.15 -20.07
CA THR A 55 9.66 15.29 -20.07
C THR A 55 8.19 14.88 -20.11
N LYS A 56 7.90 13.57 -20.17
CA LYS A 56 6.57 12.97 -20.17
C LYS A 56 6.59 11.69 -19.33
N VAL A 57 5.46 11.35 -18.72
CA VAL A 57 5.25 10.04 -18.10
C VAL A 57 4.95 9.03 -19.21
N SER A 58 5.73 7.95 -19.28
CA SER A 58 5.61 6.87 -20.26
C SER A 58 6.12 5.56 -19.64
N ASN A 59 5.83 4.44 -20.29
CA ASN A 59 6.33 3.13 -19.86
C ASN A 59 7.86 3.16 -19.67
N PHE A 60 8.32 2.68 -18.52
CA PHE A 60 9.73 2.58 -18.15
C PHE A 60 9.89 1.44 -17.14
N SER A 61 10.97 0.67 -17.30
CA SER A 61 11.38 -0.38 -16.37
C SER A 61 12.91 -0.34 -16.24
N GLN A 62 13.42 -0.39 -15.01
CA GLN A 62 14.85 -0.50 -14.73
C GLN A 62 15.07 -1.41 -13.52
N THR A 63 16.12 -2.23 -13.57
CA THR A 63 16.53 -3.06 -12.43
C THR A 63 17.92 -2.64 -11.96
N GLY A 64 18.19 -2.68 -10.65
CA GLY A 64 19.50 -2.43 -10.09
C GLY A 64 19.46 -2.14 -8.59
N ASN A 65 20.56 -1.62 -8.03
CA ASN A 65 20.67 -1.36 -6.59
C ASN A 65 19.85 -0.13 -6.16
N ALA A 66 18.94 -0.31 -5.22
CA ALA A 66 18.37 0.76 -4.42
C ALA A 66 19.21 1.03 -3.17
N SER A 67 19.07 2.24 -2.62
CA SER A 67 19.33 2.49 -1.21
C SER A 67 18.23 3.38 -0.61
N TRP A 68 18.41 3.86 0.61
CA TRP A 68 17.51 4.85 1.20
C TRP A 68 18.26 6.06 1.74
N TYR A 69 17.62 7.24 1.67
CA TYR A 69 18.23 8.50 2.07
C TYR A 69 17.87 8.84 3.53
N GLY A 70 18.93 9.05 4.33
CA GLY A 70 18.87 9.08 5.79
C GLY A 70 18.13 10.27 6.40
N SER A 71 17.90 10.19 7.71
CA SER A 71 17.17 11.20 8.50
C SER A 71 17.78 12.60 8.43
N GLN A 72 19.09 12.73 8.18
CA GLN A 72 19.78 14.01 8.00
C GLN A 72 19.31 14.84 6.79
N PHE A 73 18.53 14.25 5.88
CA PHE A 73 17.91 14.97 4.77
C PHE A 73 16.52 15.53 5.12
N HIS A 74 15.93 15.13 6.24
CA HIS A 74 14.55 15.47 6.58
C HIS A 74 14.34 16.99 6.66
N GLY A 75 13.22 17.47 6.14
CA GLY A 75 12.88 18.89 6.07
C GLY A 75 13.65 19.68 5.02
N ARG A 76 14.72 19.15 4.40
CA ARG A 76 15.42 19.81 3.28
C ARG A 76 14.55 19.80 2.03
N LYS A 77 14.76 20.78 1.14
CA LYS A 77 14.06 20.83 -0.16
C LYS A 77 14.61 19.74 -1.08
N THR A 78 13.69 19.01 -1.71
CA THR A 78 13.93 18.12 -2.84
C THR A 78 13.97 18.91 -4.15
N SER A 79 14.30 18.24 -5.26
CA SER A 79 14.28 18.81 -6.61
C SER A 79 12.89 19.21 -7.12
N SER A 80 11.79 18.67 -6.56
CA SER A 80 10.44 19.18 -6.81
C SER A 80 10.17 20.53 -6.12
N GLY A 81 10.97 20.88 -5.10
CA GLY A 81 10.75 22.01 -4.19
C GLY A 81 10.01 21.62 -2.90
N GLU A 82 9.40 20.43 -2.85
CA GLU A 82 8.78 19.87 -1.64
C GLU A 82 9.84 19.62 -0.55
N ARG A 83 9.47 19.71 0.74
CA ARG A 83 10.36 19.30 1.83
C ARG A 83 10.34 17.77 1.98
N TYR A 84 11.50 17.13 2.07
CA TYR A 84 11.58 15.68 2.25
C TYR A 84 11.01 15.24 3.61
N ASN A 85 10.01 14.37 3.56
CA ASN A 85 9.49 13.66 4.71
C ASN A 85 9.95 12.19 4.68
N MET A 86 10.77 11.77 5.66
CA MET A 86 11.27 10.38 5.72
C MET A 86 10.18 9.33 5.91
N ASN A 87 9.02 9.76 6.44
CA ASN A 87 7.85 8.93 6.71
C ASN A 87 6.88 8.87 5.51
N ALA A 88 7.09 9.68 4.47
CA ALA A 88 6.27 9.65 3.25
C ALA A 88 6.85 8.70 2.20
N LEU A 89 6.01 8.05 1.40
CA LEU A 89 6.41 7.15 0.31
C LEU A 89 6.95 7.94 -0.90
N THR A 90 8.22 8.32 -0.81
CA THR A 90 8.91 9.18 -1.80
C THR A 90 10.24 8.57 -2.24
N ALA A 91 10.74 9.01 -3.39
CA ALA A 91 12.01 8.56 -3.95
C ALA A 91 12.73 9.62 -4.80
N ALA A 92 14.05 9.48 -4.88
CA ALA A 92 14.94 10.19 -5.77
C ALA A 92 15.33 9.32 -6.97
N HIS A 93 15.17 9.84 -8.19
CA HIS A 93 15.58 9.16 -9.42
C HIS A 93 16.22 10.13 -10.44
N LYS A 94 17.24 9.64 -11.16
CA LYS A 94 18.10 10.42 -12.07
C LYS A 94 17.33 11.10 -13.21
N THR A 95 16.45 10.35 -13.88
CA THR A 95 15.83 10.77 -15.15
C THR A 95 14.31 10.72 -15.21
N LEU A 96 13.63 9.81 -14.51
CA LEU A 96 12.16 9.78 -14.42
C LEU A 96 11.52 11.16 -14.14
N PRO A 97 10.32 11.45 -14.66
CA PRO A 97 9.69 12.75 -14.48
C PRO A 97 9.37 13.07 -13.02
N ILE A 98 9.42 14.36 -12.65
CA ILE A 98 8.98 14.88 -11.35
C ILE A 98 7.75 15.80 -11.52
N PRO A 99 6.70 15.66 -10.69
CA PRO A 99 6.40 14.45 -9.91
C PRO A 99 6.01 13.29 -10.84
N SER A 100 6.29 12.06 -10.44
CA SER A 100 5.66 10.90 -11.04
C SER A 100 5.65 9.72 -10.06
N TYR A 101 5.13 8.56 -10.47
CA TYR A 101 4.94 7.41 -9.59
C TYR A 101 5.61 6.16 -10.16
N VAL A 102 6.28 5.40 -9.29
CA VAL A 102 6.86 4.10 -9.64
C VAL A 102 6.44 3.04 -8.63
N ARG A 103 6.23 1.80 -9.10
CA ARG A 103 6.36 0.62 -8.24
C ARG A 103 7.83 0.29 -8.11
N VAL A 104 8.29 0.13 -6.87
CA VAL A 104 9.59 -0.47 -6.56
C VAL A 104 9.31 -1.86 -6.01
N THR A 105 9.99 -2.88 -6.51
CA THR A 105 9.88 -4.26 -6.04
C THR A 105 11.26 -4.77 -5.65
N ASN A 106 11.44 -5.20 -4.41
CA ASN A 106 12.67 -5.83 -3.94
C ASN A 106 12.76 -7.26 -4.49
N THR A 107 13.72 -7.50 -5.37
CA THR A 107 13.80 -8.76 -6.13
C THR A 107 14.23 -9.95 -5.26
N LYS A 108 14.68 -9.72 -4.02
CA LYS A 108 15.05 -10.79 -3.07
C LYS A 108 13.87 -11.36 -2.29
N ASN A 109 12.84 -10.55 -2.01
CA ASN A 109 11.74 -10.92 -1.11
C ASN A 109 10.34 -10.70 -1.70
N GLY A 110 10.24 -10.21 -2.95
CA GLY A 110 8.97 -9.96 -3.65
C GLY A 110 8.16 -8.77 -3.12
N LYS A 111 8.56 -8.13 -2.02
CA LYS A 111 7.84 -6.98 -1.46
C LYS A 111 7.91 -5.81 -2.44
N SER A 112 6.78 -5.13 -2.62
CA SER A 112 6.69 -3.94 -3.47
C SER A 112 5.97 -2.79 -2.78
N VAL A 113 6.26 -1.57 -3.23
CA VAL A 113 5.64 -0.32 -2.77
C VAL A 113 5.55 0.65 -3.93
N ILE A 114 4.48 1.46 -3.98
CA ILE A 114 4.37 2.59 -4.90
C ILE A 114 4.91 3.84 -4.19
N VAL A 115 5.87 4.53 -4.83
CA VAL A 115 6.46 5.77 -4.32
C VAL A 115 6.34 6.90 -5.33
N ARG A 116 6.21 8.13 -4.81
CA ARG A 116 6.28 9.37 -5.59
C ARG A 116 7.74 9.72 -5.84
N VAL A 117 8.15 9.78 -7.12
CA VAL A 117 9.43 10.36 -7.53
C VAL A 117 9.32 11.87 -7.41
N ASN A 118 10.02 12.46 -6.44
CA ASN A 118 10.02 13.91 -6.20
C ASN A 118 11.42 14.52 -6.08
N ASP A 119 12.49 13.72 -6.19
CA ASP A 119 13.87 14.22 -6.10
C ASP A 119 14.82 13.61 -7.15
N ARG A 120 16.05 14.15 -7.22
CA ARG A 120 17.11 13.76 -8.15
C ARG A 120 18.26 13.07 -7.42
N GLY A 121 18.86 12.10 -8.09
CA GLY A 121 19.83 11.16 -7.53
C GLY A 121 19.36 9.74 -7.77
N PRO A 122 19.98 8.71 -7.18
CA PRO A 122 21.29 8.69 -6.53
C PRO A 122 22.42 9.23 -7.43
N PHE A 123 23.48 9.79 -6.84
CA PHE A 123 24.70 10.16 -7.59
C PHE A 123 25.92 9.28 -7.23
N HIS A 124 25.91 8.62 -6.07
CA HIS A 124 26.95 7.67 -5.67
C HIS A 124 26.72 6.28 -6.27
N GLY A 125 27.76 5.73 -6.89
CA GLY A 125 27.82 4.36 -7.40
C GLY A 125 26.85 4.03 -8.54
N ASN A 126 26.61 2.73 -8.73
CA ASN A 126 25.70 2.18 -9.74
C ASN A 126 24.22 2.14 -9.31
N ARG A 127 23.86 2.80 -8.18
CA ARG A 127 22.50 2.80 -7.65
C ARG A 127 21.51 3.40 -8.66
N VAL A 128 20.30 2.86 -8.74
CA VAL A 128 19.25 3.29 -9.69
C VAL A 128 18.23 4.22 -9.04
N ILE A 129 17.89 3.99 -7.78
CA ILE A 129 16.89 4.76 -7.01
C ILE A 129 17.33 4.87 -5.55
N ASP A 130 17.09 6.01 -4.92
CA ASP A 130 17.18 6.16 -3.46
C ASP A 130 15.74 6.39 -2.96
N VAL A 131 15.24 5.58 -2.03
CA VAL A 131 13.84 5.65 -1.51
C VAL A 131 13.79 6.22 -0.09
N SER A 132 12.62 6.66 0.37
CA SER A 132 12.45 7.15 1.74
C SER A 132 12.62 6.04 2.78
N LYS A 133 12.84 6.43 4.05
CA LYS A 133 12.92 5.48 5.18
C LYS A 133 11.66 4.59 5.26
N ALA A 134 10.46 5.17 5.14
CA ALA A 134 9.21 4.41 5.12
C ALA A 134 9.12 3.41 3.96
N ALA A 135 9.53 3.81 2.75
CA ALA A 135 9.55 2.90 1.60
C ALA A 135 10.57 1.76 1.78
N ALA A 136 11.75 2.03 2.34
CA ALA A 136 12.76 1.00 2.64
C ALA A 136 12.31 0.01 3.74
N GLN A 137 11.49 0.47 4.68
CA GLN A 137 10.85 -0.38 5.69
C GLN A 137 9.81 -1.31 5.07
N GLN A 138 8.91 -0.80 4.21
CA GLN A 138 7.93 -1.63 3.49
C GLN A 138 8.60 -2.63 2.52
N LEU A 139 9.64 -2.21 1.80
CA LEU A 139 10.46 -3.09 0.93
C LEU A 139 11.32 -4.09 1.71
N GLY A 140 11.39 -3.98 3.04
CA GLY A 140 12.11 -4.90 3.91
C GLY A 140 13.62 -4.91 3.70
N PHE A 141 14.24 -3.75 3.45
CA PHE A 141 15.70 -3.62 3.34
C PHE A 141 16.33 -2.51 4.21
N ILE A 142 15.54 -1.83 5.06
CA ILE A 142 16.01 -0.71 5.88
C ILE A 142 17.30 -1.02 6.67
N ASN A 143 17.40 -2.21 7.28
CA ASN A 143 18.56 -2.64 8.07
C ASN A 143 19.77 -3.03 7.23
N GLN A 144 19.55 -3.43 5.98
CA GLN A 144 20.59 -3.80 5.01
C GLN A 144 21.19 -2.57 4.30
N GLY A 145 20.54 -1.41 4.39
CA GLY A 145 20.95 -0.16 3.73
C GLY A 145 20.69 -0.13 2.22
N THR A 146 20.86 -1.26 1.54
CA THR A 146 20.64 -1.43 0.09
C THR A 146 19.85 -2.70 -0.22
N ALA A 147 19.24 -2.73 -1.41
CA ALA A 147 18.61 -3.92 -1.97
C ALA A 147 18.67 -3.89 -3.50
N HIS A 148 18.63 -5.06 -4.12
CA HIS A 148 18.41 -5.15 -5.55
C HIS A 148 16.90 -5.02 -5.83
N VAL A 149 16.52 -4.09 -6.72
CA VAL A 149 15.11 -3.76 -7.00
C VAL A 149 14.81 -3.69 -8.48
N LYS A 150 13.55 -3.95 -8.84
CA LYS A 150 12.92 -3.54 -10.09
C LYS A 150 12.15 -2.25 -9.84
N VAL A 151 12.27 -1.27 -10.74
CA VAL A 151 11.57 0.02 -10.72
C VAL A 151 10.73 0.10 -11.99
N GLU A 152 9.41 0.27 -11.84
CA GLU A 152 8.45 0.30 -12.94
C GLU A 152 7.62 1.58 -12.86
N GLN A 153 7.56 2.35 -13.94
CA GLN A 153 6.76 3.57 -14.00
C GLN A 153 5.27 3.24 -14.05
N ILE A 154 4.48 3.90 -13.21
CA ILE A 154 3.02 3.88 -13.31
C ILE A 154 2.58 5.05 -14.21
N VAL A 155 1.84 4.74 -15.27
CA VAL A 155 1.28 5.72 -16.21
C VAL A 155 -0.18 5.99 -15.84
N PRO A 156 -0.55 7.20 -15.38
CA PRO A 156 -1.94 7.53 -15.07
C PRO A 156 -2.84 7.39 -16.32
N GLY A 157 -4.03 6.81 -16.16
CA GLY A 157 -5.00 6.64 -17.24
C GLY A 157 -4.76 5.43 -18.15
N GLN A 158 -3.58 4.80 -18.11
CA GLN A 158 -3.52 3.38 -18.44
C GLN A 158 -4.19 2.62 -17.30
N SER A 159 -5.09 1.70 -17.62
CA SER A 159 -5.76 0.89 -16.61
C SER A 159 -4.71 0.13 -15.80
N ALA A 160 -4.94 -0.04 -14.49
CA ALA A 160 -4.04 -0.80 -13.60
C ALA A 160 -4.07 -2.32 -13.86
N GLN A 161 -4.40 -2.73 -15.10
CA GLN A 161 -4.73 -4.08 -15.55
C GLN A 161 -3.59 -4.76 -16.33
N ALA A 162 -2.43 -4.12 -16.43
CA ALA A 162 -1.28 -4.60 -17.23
C ALA A 162 0.01 -4.84 -16.42
N TYR A 163 -0.06 -4.84 -15.08
CA TYR A 163 1.10 -5.06 -14.20
C TYR A 163 1.03 -6.44 -13.53
N ASN A 164 1.48 -7.45 -14.27
CA ASN A 164 1.47 -8.83 -13.82
C ASN A 164 2.51 -9.06 -12.71
N GLY A 165 2.03 -9.22 -11.48
CA GLY A 165 2.85 -9.31 -10.27
C GLY A 165 2.09 -9.94 -9.10
N GLN A 166 1.32 -11.00 -9.40
CA GLN A 166 0.29 -11.62 -8.55
C GLN A 166 -0.78 -10.62 -8.10
N ASP A 167 -1.89 -10.58 -8.84
CA ASP A 167 -3.15 -10.04 -8.33
C ASP A 167 -3.54 -10.86 -7.10
N ILE A 168 -3.39 -10.29 -5.90
CA ILE A 168 -3.71 -11.01 -4.67
C ILE A 168 -5.24 -11.01 -4.53
N PHE A 169 -5.84 -12.19 -4.61
CA PHE A 169 -7.24 -12.41 -4.28
C PHE A 169 -7.32 -13.08 -2.90
N VAL A 170 -8.24 -12.63 -2.07
CA VAL A 170 -8.57 -13.25 -0.80
C VAL A 170 -9.83 -14.08 -0.99
N ASP A 171 -9.74 -15.38 -0.73
CA ASP A 171 -10.88 -16.29 -0.72
C ASP A 171 -11.73 -16.01 0.54
N LEU A 172 -12.99 -15.60 0.35
CA LEU A 172 -13.92 -15.29 1.43
C LEU A 172 -14.63 -16.54 1.94
N LYS A 173 -15.18 -17.35 1.03
CA LYS A 173 -15.92 -18.58 1.35
C LYS A 173 -16.10 -19.48 0.10
N SER A 174 -16.08 -20.80 0.31
CA SER A 174 -16.47 -21.83 -0.67
C SER A 174 -17.92 -22.28 -0.50
N PHE A 175 -18.53 -22.75 -1.60
CA PHE A 175 -19.88 -23.32 -1.64
C PHE A 175 -19.95 -24.51 -2.61
N GLY A 176 -20.81 -25.49 -2.31
CA GLY A 176 -21.07 -26.61 -3.22
C GLY A 176 -21.93 -26.25 -4.44
N THR A 177 -22.64 -25.12 -4.41
CA THR A 177 -23.49 -24.68 -5.53
C THR A 177 -23.24 -23.23 -5.94
N GLU A 178 -23.40 -22.97 -7.24
CA GLU A 178 -23.30 -21.62 -7.82
C GLU A 178 -24.32 -20.65 -7.23
N ARG A 179 -25.53 -21.13 -6.94
CA ARG A 179 -26.62 -20.31 -6.40
C ARG A 179 -26.29 -19.74 -5.02
N GLU A 180 -25.71 -20.56 -4.15
CA GLU A 180 -25.30 -20.14 -2.80
C GLU A 180 -24.11 -19.17 -2.86
N ALA A 181 -23.12 -19.47 -3.70
CA ALA A 181 -21.98 -18.58 -3.92
C ALA A 181 -22.41 -17.23 -4.51
N GLN A 182 -23.32 -17.21 -5.49
CA GLN A 182 -23.86 -15.98 -6.07
C GLN A 182 -24.65 -15.16 -5.04
N ALA A 183 -25.47 -15.80 -4.19
CA ALA A 183 -26.20 -15.13 -3.13
C ALA A 183 -25.25 -14.48 -2.11
N TYR A 184 -24.23 -15.22 -1.66
CA TYR A 184 -23.21 -14.70 -0.76
C TYR A 184 -22.34 -13.61 -1.41
N MET A 185 -21.98 -13.74 -2.69
CA MET A 185 -21.24 -12.72 -3.43
C MET A 185 -22.01 -11.39 -3.49
N ASN A 186 -23.32 -11.45 -3.78
CA ASN A 186 -24.18 -10.27 -3.78
C ASN A 186 -24.22 -9.59 -2.40
N GLN A 187 -24.39 -10.37 -1.32
CA GLN A 187 -24.41 -9.86 0.05
C GLN A 187 -23.04 -9.27 0.48
N ALA A 188 -21.95 -9.96 0.15
CA ALA A 188 -20.58 -9.51 0.42
C ALA A 188 -20.26 -8.21 -0.34
N ALA A 189 -20.65 -8.10 -1.62
CA ALA A 189 -20.46 -6.88 -2.40
C ALA A 189 -21.16 -5.67 -1.79
N VAL A 190 -22.39 -5.84 -1.28
CA VAL A 190 -23.12 -4.79 -0.54
C VAL A 190 -22.37 -4.42 0.74
N ASN A 191 -22.09 -5.40 1.61
CA ASN A 191 -21.48 -5.15 2.92
C ASN A 191 -20.08 -4.50 2.82
N LEU A 192 -19.27 -4.91 1.83
CA LEU A 192 -17.92 -4.39 1.61
C LEU A 192 -17.90 -3.00 0.94
N SER A 193 -18.96 -2.66 0.18
CA SER A 193 -19.21 -1.31 -0.34
C SER A 193 -19.54 -0.33 0.80
N TYR A 194 -20.46 -0.70 1.69
CA TYR A 194 -20.78 0.11 2.89
C TYR A 194 -19.55 0.37 3.79
N GLY A 195 -18.59 -0.55 3.81
CA GLY A 195 -17.35 -0.45 4.60
C GLY A 195 -16.27 0.50 4.05
N LYS A 196 -16.53 1.26 2.97
CA LYS A 196 -15.57 2.13 2.24
C LYS A 196 -14.33 1.42 1.66
N MET A 197 -14.32 0.09 1.56
CA MET A 197 -13.20 -0.64 0.95
C MET A 197 -13.28 -0.66 -0.58
N ASN A 198 -14.50 -0.74 -1.13
CA ASN A 198 -14.81 -0.96 -2.55
C ASN A 198 -13.90 -2.00 -3.26
N PRO A 199 -13.64 -3.18 -2.69
CA PRO A 199 -12.90 -4.22 -3.38
C PRO A 199 -13.86 -4.90 -4.38
N LYS A 200 -13.38 -5.27 -5.57
CA LYS A 200 -14.21 -6.09 -6.46
C LYS A 200 -14.39 -7.45 -5.81
N VAL A 201 -15.63 -7.87 -5.63
CA VAL A 201 -15.99 -9.24 -5.23
C VAL A 201 -16.31 -10.02 -6.50
N SER A 202 -15.85 -11.26 -6.57
CA SER A 202 -16.04 -12.15 -7.72
C SER A 202 -16.11 -13.60 -7.30
N MET A 203 -16.67 -14.46 -8.15
CA MET A 203 -16.77 -15.90 -7.95
C MET A 203 -15.88 -16.63 -8.95
N GLU A 204 -15.22 -17.69 -8.51
CA GLU A 204 -14.43 -18.60 -9.36
C GLU A 204 -14.87 -20.05 -9.07
N LYS A 205 -15.07 -20.84 -10.12
CA LYS A 205 -15.29 -22.28 -9.98
C LYS A 205 -13.94 -22.98 -9.86
N ARG A 206 -13.74 -23.77 -8.79
CA ARG A 206 -12.56 -24.60 -8.57
C ARG A 206 -13.01 -26.04 -8.31
N ASP A 207 -12.65 -26.94 -9.21
CA ASP A 207 -13.01 -28.36 -9.17
C ASP A 207 -14.51 -28.60 -8.90
N TYR A 208 -14.88 -28.88 -7.66
CA TYR A 208 -16.24 -29.20 -7.19
C TYR A 208 -16.91 -28.05 -6.40
N GLU A 209 -16.24 -26.92 -6.21
CA GLU A 209 -16.70 -25.79 -5.42
C GLU A 209 -16.76 -24.47 -6.20
N TYR A 210 -17.57 -23.54 -5.68
CA TYR A 210 -17.65 -22.15 -6.11
C TYR A 210 -17.07 -21.28 -4.99
N VAL A 211 -15.94 -20.64 -5.26
CA VAL A 211 -15.20 -19.83 -4.30
C VAL A 211 -15.48 -18.35 -4.56
N VAL A 212 -16.04 -17.67 -3.57
CA VAL A 212 -16.24 -16.22 -3.59
C VAL A 212 -15.00 -15.54 -3.04
N LYS A 213 -14.51 -14.51 -3.74
CA LYS A 213 -13.23 -13.84 -3.48
C LYS A 213 -13.37 -12.32 -3.52
N MET A 214 -12.45 -11.63 -2.86
CA MET A 214 -12.28 -10.18 -2.98
C MET A 214 -10.87 -9.85 -3.51
N GLY A 215 -10.76 -8.83 -4.38
CA GLY A 215 -9.49 -8.39 -4.97
C GLY A 215 -9.69 -7.76 -6.36
N PRO A 216 -8.62 -7.52 -7.14
CA PRO A 216 -7.22 -7.76 -6.79
C PRO A 216 -6.68 -6.74 -5.79
N PHE A 217 -5.78 -7.17 -4.91
CA PHE A 217 -4.98 -6.30 -4.05
C PHE A 217 -3.54 -6.19 -4.55
N THR A 218 -2.95 -5.02 -4.38
CA THR A 218 -1.57 -4.70 -4.78
C THR A 218 -0.53 -4.99 -3.70
N SER A 219 -0.93 -5.43 -2.50
CA SER A 219 -0.03 -5.87 -1.44
C SER A 219 -0.69 -6.89 -0.49
N GLN A 220 0.13 -7.76 0.10
CA GLN A 220 -0.32 -8.79 1.06
C GLN A 220 -0.92 -8.17 2.33
N GLU A 221 -0.39 -7.03 2.77
CA GLU A 221 -0.87 -6.30 3.95
C GLU A 221 -2.29 -5.77 3.72
N ARG A 222 -2.56 -5.23 2.53
CA ARG A 222 -3.90 -4.77 2.13
C ARG A 222 -4.89 -5.91 1.95
N ALA A 223 -4.43 -7.04 1.41
CA ALA A 223 -5.22 -8.26 1.35
C ALA A 223 -5.62 -8.74 2.75
N ALA A 224 -4.68 -8.82 3.69
CA ALA A 224 -4.93 -9.25 5.07
C ALA A 224 -5.83 -8.28 5.87
N GLU A 225 -5.63 -6.96 5.72
CA GLU A 225 -6.50 -5.94 6.32
C GLU A 225 -7.95 -6.05 5.78
N ALA A 226 -8.08 -6.20 4.46
CA ALA A 226 -9.37 -6.37 3.80
C ALA A 226 -10.05 -7.66 4.23
N GLU A 227 -9.32 -8.78 4.34
CA GLU A 227 -9.81 -10.06 4.84
C GLU A 227 -10.34 -9.93 6.27
N ALA A 228 -9.54 -9.40 7.20
CA ALA A 228 -9.89 -9.33 8.62
C ALA A 228 -11.18 -8.53 8.85
N LYS A 229 -11.33 -7.38 8.18
CA LYS A 229 -12.53 -6.55 8.29
C LYS A 229 -13.69 -7.08 7.43
N ALA A 230 -13.45 -7.83 6.35
CA ALA A 230 -14.49 -8.56 5.63
C ALA A 230 -15.10 -9.66 6.51
N ARG A 231 -14.27 -10.46 7.18
CA ARG A 231 -14.70 -11.49 8.15
C ARG A 231 -15.58 -10.86 9.24
N GLY A 232 -15.15 -9.75 9.84
CA GLY A 232 -15.94 -9.03 10.86
C GLY A 232 -17.31 -8.54 10.37
N LEU A 233 -17.36 -7.89 9.19
CA LEU A 233 -18.62 -7.39 8.61
C LEU A 233 -19.59 -8.51 8.25
N ILE A 234 -19.08 -9.61 7.69
CA ILE A 234 -19.89 -10.75 7.28
C ILE A 234 -20.39 -11.53 8.51
N GLN A 235 -19.57 -11.68 9.54
CA GLN A 235 -19.96 -12.35 10.78
C GLN A 235 -21.03 -11.56 11.55
N ALA A 236 -20.93 -10.23 11.60
CA ALA A 236 -21.98 -9.37 12.16
C ALA A 236 -23.31 -9.48 11.40
N ALA A 237 -23.26 -9.53 10.06
CA ALA A 237 -24.45 -9.71 9.23
C ALA A 237 -25.09 -11.11 9.43
N SER A 238 -24.31 -12.16 9.65
CA SER A 238 -24.83 -13.52 9.95
C SER A 238 -25.41 -13.70 11.35
N LEU A 239 -25.22 -12.73 12.25
CA LEU A 239 -25.82 -12.71 13.60
C LEU A 239 -27.08 -11.83 13.68
N SER A 240 -27.50 -11.26 12.55
CA SER A 240 -28.64 -10.34 12.41
C SER A 240 -29.80 -10.95 11.60
N LEU A 241 -29.77 -12.27 11.39
CA LEU A 241 -30.75 -13.12 10.69
C LEU A 241 -31.08 -14.32 11.58
#